data_AF-H9FM39-F1
#
_entry.id   AF-H9FM39-F1
#
_cell.length_a   1.000
_cell.length_b   1.000
_cell.length_c   1.000
_cell.angle_alpha   90.00
_cell.angle_beta   90.00
_cell.angle_gamma   90.00
#
_symmetry.space_group_name_H-M   'P 1'
#
loop_
_entity.id
_entity.type
_entity.pdbx_description
1 polymer ?
#
loop_
_entity_poly.entity_id
_entity_poly.type
_entity_poly.pdbx_seq_one_letter_code
_entity_poly.pdbx_strand_id
1 'polypeptide(L)'
;PTLSFRPKGLMCPDHKEEVTHYCKTCQRLVCQLCRVRRTHSGHKITPVLSAYQALKDKLTKSLTYILGNQDTVQTQICELEEAVRHTEVSGQQAKEEVSQLVRGLGAVLEEKRASLLQAIEECQQERLARLSAQIQEHRSLLDGSGLVGYAQEVLKETDQPCFVQAAKQLHNRIARATEALQTFRPAASSSFRHCQLDVGREMKLLTELNFLRVPEAPVIDTQRTFAYDQIFLCWRLPPHSPPAWHYTVEFRRTDVPAQPGPTRWQRREEVRGTSALLENPDTGSVYVLR
;
A
#
# COMPACT_ATOMS: atom_id res chain seq x y z
N PRO A 1 86.49 22.93 -3.41
CA PRO A 1 85.86 22.98 -2.07
C PRO A 1 84.60 23.86 -2.11
N THR A 2 83.47 23.26 -1.79
CA THR A 2 82.08 23.62 -2.17
C THR A 2 81.68 25.09 -2.03
N LEU A 3 81.46 25.74 -3.18
CA LEU A 3 80.72 27.00 -3.31
C LEU A 3 79.28 26.76 -2.84
N SER A 4 78.93 27.34 -1.70
CA SER A 4 77.58 27.39 -1.18
C SER A 4 76.69 28.24 -2.10
N PHE A 5 76.02 27.57 -3.04
CA PHE A 5 74.89 28.15 -3.77
C PHE A 5 73.74 28.40 -2.76
N ARG A 6 73.81 29.51 -2.03
CA ARG A 6 72.62 30.09 -1.42
C ARG A 6 71.74 30.58 -2.56
N PRO A 7 70.48 30.13 -2.70
CA PRO A 7 69.57 30.75 -3.66
C PRO A 7 69.51 32.25 -3.36
N LYS A 8 69.76 33.10 -4.36
CA LYS A 8 69.54 34.55 -4.24
C LYS A 8 68.07 34.74 -3.79
N GLY A 9 67.84 35.57 -2.79
CA GLY A 9 66.49 35.83 -2.27
C GLY A 9 65.53 36.26 -3.38
N LEU A 10 64.22 36.05 -3.18
CA LEU A 10 63.19 36.52 -4.10
C LEU A 10 63.31 38.05 -4.27
N MET A 11 63.39 38.52 -5.51
CA MET A 11 63.56 39.93 -5.83
C MET A 11 62.24 40.56 -6.28
N CYS A 12 62.03 41.82 -5.90
CA CYS A 12 60.87 42.59 -6.32
C CYS A 12 60.98 42.90 -7.82
N PRO A 13 59.93 42.59 -8.61
CA PRO A 13 59.96 42.80 -10.07
C PRO A 13 60.12 44.27 -10.46
N ASP A 14 59.59 45.19 -9.65
CA ASP A 14 59.57 46.62 -9.98
C ASP A 14 60.83 47.37 -9.54
N HIS A 15 61.50 46.89 -8.48
CA HIS A 15 62.56 47.64 -7.81
C HIS A 15 63.90 46.91 -7.74
N LYS A 16 63.96 45.65 -8.19
CA LYS A 16 65.17 44.79 -8.14
C LYS A 16 65.79 44.68 -6.73
N GLU A 17 64.99 44.93 -5.70
CA GLU A 17 65.32 44.84 -4.27
C GLU A 17 64.74 43.55 -3.67
N GLU A 18 65.37 42.99 -2.64
CA GLU A 18 64.87 41.79 -1.96
C GLU A 18 63.45 42.02 -1.39
N VAL A 19 62.57 41.03 -1.57
CA VAL A 19 61.23 41.07 -0.99
C VAL A 19 61.28 40.70 0.49
N THR A 20 61.17 41.72 1.34
CA THR A 20 61.25 41.58 2.80
C THR A 20 59.89 41.75 3.49
N HIS A 21 58.86 42.17 2.75
CA HIS A 21 57.52 42.45 3.27
C HIS A 21 56.44 41.68 2.48
N TYR A 22 55.26 41.50 3.09
CA TYR A 22 54.08 40.88 2.50
C TYR A 22 52.89 41.83 2.65
N CYS A 23 52.28 42.20 1.54
CA CYS A 23 51.05 42.98 1.53
C CYS A 23 49.85 42.05 1.67
N LYS A 24 49.19 42.04 2.83
CA LYS A 24 47.99 41.19 3.07
C LYS A 24 46.82 41.57 2.18
N THR A 25 46.66 42.87 1.90
CA THR A 25 45.58 43.38 1.03
C THR A 25 45.75 42.93 -0.42
N CYS A 26 46.98 42.92 -0.95
CA CYS A 26 47.27 42.51 -2.32
C CYS A 26 47.71 41.04 -2.45
N GLN A 27 47.79 40.32 -1.33
CA GLN A 27 48.29 38.95 -1.22
C GLN A 27 49.61 38.66 -1.95
N ARG A 28 50.57 39.61 -1.92
CA ARG A 28 51.85 39.50 -2.64
C ARG A 28 53.06 39.92 -1.80
N LEU A 29 54.22 39.34 -2.13
CA LEU A 29 55.52 39.75 -1.58
C LEU A 29 55.94 41.09 -2.16
N VAL A 30 56.48 41.97 -1.33
CA VAL A 30 56.88 43.34 -1.69
C VAL A 30 58.21 43.69 -1.03
N CYS A 31 59.04 44.54 -1.67
CA CYS A 31 60.28 45.05 -1.07
C CYS A 31 60.03 46.28 -0.19
N GLN A 32 61.08 46.79 0.45
CA GLN A 32 61.01 48.00 1.28
C GLN A 32 60.54 49.24 0.48
N LEU A 33 60.95 49.38 -0.78
CA LEU A 33 60.55 50.52 -1.63
C LEU A 33 59.06 50.48 -1.99
N CYS A 34 58.50 49.30 -2.25
CA CYS A 34 57.05 49.12 -2.45
C CYS A 34 56.23 49.54 -1.22
N ARG A 35 56.77 49.36 0.00
CA ARG A 35 56.09 49.75 1.24
C ARG A 35 56.01 51.27 1.41
N VAL A 36 57.05 52.00 0.99
CA VAL A 36 57.15 53.45 1.18
C VAL A 36 56.52 54.23 0.02
N ARG A 37 56.49 53.66 -1.19
CA ARG A 37 55.86 54.29 -2.37
C ARG A 37 54.33 54.20 -2.31
N ARG A 38 53.66 55.10 -3.06
CA ARG A 38 52.19 55.20 -3.10
C ARG A 38 51.48 53.94 -3.58
N THR A 39 52.18 52.99 -4.23
CA THR A 39 51.60 51.76 -4.80
C THR A 39 50.98 50.81 -3.76
N HIS A 40 51.39 50.91 -2.48
CA HIS A 40 50.77 50.18 -1.37
C HIS A 40 50.36 51.10 -0.21
N SER A 41 50.08 52.38 -0.49
CA SER A 41 49.63 53.31 0.54
C SER A 41 48.30 52.85 1.15
N GLY A 42 48.21 52.83 2.48
CA GLY A 42 47.01 52.36 3.19
C GLY A 42 46.81 50.84 3.22
N HIS A 43 47.66 50.04 2.58
CA HIS A 43 47.57 48.58 2.64
C HIS A 43 48.19 47.99 3.90
N LYS A 44 47.64 46.87 4.38
CA LYS A 44 48.17 46.15 5.54
C LYS A 44 49.41 45.35 5.13
N ILE A 45 50.58 45.94 5.32
CA ILE A 45 51.88 45.34 5.02
C ILE A 45 52.53 44.83 6.31
N THR A 46 53.00 43.59 6.30
CA THR A 46 53.71 42.96 7.42
C THR A 46 55.05 42.42 6.97
N PRO A 47 56.04 42.25 7.86
CA PRO A 47 57.28 41.56 7.52
C PRO A 47 57.02 40.16 6.97
N VAL A 48 57.82 39.71 5.99
CA VAL A 48 57.66 38.38 5.36
C VAL A 48 57.72 37.26 6.39
N LEU A 49 58.61 37.36 7.38
CA LEU A 49 58.72 36.34 8.44
C LEU A 49 57.42 36.16 9.22
N SER A 50 56.74 37.27 9.57
CA SER A 50 55.46 37.23 10.29
C SER A 50 54.33 36.70 9.41
N ALA A 51 54.30 37.08 8.12
CA ALA A 51 53.34 36.54 7.17
C ALA A 51 53.55 35.03 6.93
N TYR A 52 54.81 34.60 6.79
CA TYR A 52 55.21 33.20 6.64
C TYR A 52 54.73 32.37 7.82
N GLN A 53 55.01 32.79 9.06
CA GLN A 53 54.55 32.09 10.26
C GLN A 53 53.03 31.98 10.29
N ALA A 54 52.31 33.09 10.08
CA ALA A 54 50.84 33.07 10.10
C ALA A 54 50.23 32.19 8.99
N LEU A 55 50.79 32.22 7.77
CA LEU A 55 50.34 31.39 6.66
C LEU A 55 50.65 29.91 6.89
N LYS A 56 51.87 29.61 7.38
CA LYS A 56 52.28 28.25 7.75
C LYS A 56 51.36 27.69 8.84
N ASP A 57 51.13 28.43 9.91
CA ASP A 57 50.24 28.01 11.00
C ASP A 57 48.80 27.80 10.51
N LYS A 58 48.28 28.68 9.65
CA LYS A 58 46.94 28.53 9.08
C LYS A 58 46.84 27.27 8.22
N LEU A 59 47.81 27.03 7.34
CA LEU A 59 47.85 25.83 6.50
C LEU A 59 47.98 24.56 7.35
N THR A 60 48.86 24.57 8.35
CA THR A 60 49.00 23.43 9.27
C THR A 60 47.70 23.14 9.99
N LYS A 61 47.01 24.16 10.54
CA LYS A 61 45.70 23.98 11.19
C LYS A 61 44.64 23.41 10.24
N SER A 62 44.55 23.94 9.01
CA SER A 62 43.62 23.43 8.00
C SER A 62 43.93 21.98 7.60
N LEU A 63 45.21 21.64 7.44
CA LEU A 63 45.63 20.27 7.14
C LEU A 63 45.31 19.32 8.30
N THR A 64 45.62 19.70 9.55
CA THR A 64 45.29 18.89 10.73
C THR A 64 43.78 18.68 10.86
N TYR A 65 42.95 19.69 10.57
CA TYR A 65 41.50 19.54 10.56
C TYR A 65 41.03 18.53 9.49
N ILE A 66 41.51 18.67 8.25
CA ILE A 66 41.13 17.76 7.16
C ILE A 66 41.56 16.32 7.50
N LEU A 67 42.79 16.13 7.96
CA LEU A 67 43.31 14.81 8.36
C LEU A 67 42.53 14.24 9.55
N GLY A 68 42.21 15.05 10.56
CA GLY A 68 41.42 14.63 11.71
C GLY A 68 39.98 14.24 11.37
N ASN A 69 39.43 14.75 10.27
CA ASN A 69 38.09 14.45 9.80
C ASN A 69 38.04 13.28 8.79
N GLN A 70 39.18 12.69 8.41
CA GLN A 70 39.19 11.54 7.48
C GLN A 70 38.40 10.36 8.03
N ASP A 71 38.57 10.04 9.32
CA ASP A 71 37.82 8.97 9.97
C ASP A 71 36.32 9.24 9.96
N THR A 72 35.91 10.51 10.16
CA THR A 72 34.49 10.90 10.11
C THR A 72 33.90 10.67 8.71
N VAL A 73 34.61 11.06 7.66
CA VAL A 73 34.16 10.83 6.27
C VAL A 73 34.08 9.33 5.98
N GLN A 74 35.05 8.54 6.47
CA GLN A 74 35.03 7.10 6.34
C GLN A 74 33.82 6.47 7.03
N THR A 75 33.49 6.90 8.26
CA THR A 75 32.28 6.45 8.97
C THR A 75 31.02 6.80 8.19
N GLN A 76 30.92 8.02 7.66
CA GLN A 76 29.78 8.44 6.84
C GLN A 76 29.63 7.60 5.57
N ILE A 77 30.74 7.23 4.92
CA ILE A 77 30.71 6.32 3.77
C ILE A 77 30.15 4.95 4.19
N CYS A 78 30.63 4.38 5.31
CA CYS A 78 30.11 3.10 5.80
C CYS A 78 28.62 3.15 6.13
N GLU A 79 28.14 4.23 6.79
CA GLU A 79 26.70 4.43 7.07
C GLU A 79 25.88 4.48 5.77
N LEU A 80 26.39 5.15 4.73
CA LEU A 80 25.72 5.22 3.43
C LEU A 80 25.71 3.85 2.73
N GLU A 81 26.81 3.11 2.75
CA GLU A 81 26.89 1.76 2.19
C GLU A 81 25.93 0.79 2.88
N GLU A 82 25.82 0.87 4.21
CA GLU A 82 24.84 0.12 4.98
C GLU A 82 23.40 0.50 4.64
N ALA A 83 23.12 1.80 4.51
CA ALA A 83 21.80 2.30 4.13
C ALA A 83 21.40 1.83 2.72
N VAL A 84 22.35 1.81 1.77
CA VAL A 84 22.13 1.27 0.42
C VAL A 84 21.76 -0.22 0.51
N ARG A 85 22.59 -1.03 1.17
CA ARG A 85 22.34 -2.47 1.32
C ARG A 85 21.00 -2.75 2.01
N HIS A 86 20.68 -2.00 3.07
CA HIS A 86 19.41 -2.14 3.77
C HIS A 86 18.22 -1.80 2.87
N THR A 87 18.33 -0.73 2.09
CA THR A 87 17.29 -0.31 1.13
C THR A 87 17.06 -1.36 0.05
N GLU A 88 18.11 -2.00 -0.46
CA GLU A 88 18.01 -3.09 -1.43
C GLU A 88 17.26 -4.30 -0.84
N VAL A 89 17.66 -4.75 0.36
CA VAL A 89 17.01 -5.88 1.05
C VAL A 89 15.55 -5.57 1.38
N SER A 90 15.28 -4.38 1.94
CA SER A 90 13.92 -3.94 2.27
C SER A 90 13.04 -3.83 1.01
N GLY A 91 13.59 -3.31 -0.10
CA GLY A 91 12.90 -3.26 -1.38
C GLY A 91 12.60 -4.64 -1.95
N GLN A 92 13.50 -5.61 -1.78
CA GLN A 92 13.26 -7.00 -2.19
C GLN A 92 12.16 -7.65 -1.34
N GLN A 93 12.18 -7.45 -0.03
CA GLN A 93 11.15 -7.95 0.90
C GLN A 93 9.78 -7.39 0.53
N ALA A 94 9.65 -6.07 0.33
CA ALA A 94 8.39 -5.44 -0.05
C ALA A 94 7.83 -6.00 -1.38
N LYS A 95 8.71 -6.28 -2.36
CA LYS A 95 8.30 -6.92 -3.63
C LYS A 95 7.77 -8.34 -3.42
N GLU A 96 8.42 -9.12 -2.56
CA GLU A 96 7.99 -10.48 -2.25
C GLU A 96 6.66 -10.48 -1.49
N GLU A 97 6.46 -9.59 -0.53
CA GLU A 97 5.20 -9.42 0.19
C GLU A 97 4.03 -9.09 -0.75
N VAL A 98 4.19 -8.13 -1.66
CA VAL A 98 3.18 -7.81 -2.69
C VAL A 98 2.89 -9.04 -3.54
N SER A 99 3.94 -9.76 -3.97
CA SER A 99 3.79 -10.96 -4.76
C SER A 99 3.02 -12.06 -4.01
N GLN A 100 3.28 -12.24 -2.72
CA GLN A 100 2.55 -13.17 -1.85
C GLN A 100 1.08 -12.80 -1.71
N LEU A 101 0.77 -11.54 -1.47
CA LEU A 101 -0.61 -11.06 -1.34
C LEU A 101 -1.41 -11.26 -2.63
N VAL A 102 -0.82 -10.94 -3.79
CA VAL A 102 -1.47 -11.15 -5.09
C VAL A 102 -1.63 -12.63 -5.41
N ARG A 103 -0.64 -13.48 -5.08
CA ARG A 103 -0.79 -14.94 -5.19
C ARG A 103 -1.92 -15.47 -4.31
N GLY A 104 -2.08 -14.93 -3.10
CA GLY A 104 -3.19 -15.24 -2.21
C GLY A 104 -4.55 -14.92 -2.82
N LEU A 105 -4.70 -13.72 -3.41
CA LEU A 105 -5.92 -13.36 -4.16
C LEU A 105 -6.18 -14.34 -5.32
N GLY A 106 -5.15 -14.70 -6.08
CA GLY A 106 -5.25 -15.68 -7.17
C GLY A 106 -5.71 -17.06 -6.69
N ALA A 107 -5.20 -17.54 -5.56
CA ALA A 107 -5.60 -18.83 -5.00
C ALA A 107 -7.09 -18.86 -4.62
N VAL A 108 -7.59 -17.78 -3.99
CA VAL A 108 -9.02 -17.66 -3.66
C VAL A 108 -9.89 -17.63 -4.92
N LEU A 109 -9.44 -16.95 -5.98
CA LEU A 109 -10.16 -16.92 -7.26
C LEU A 109 -10.21 -18.30 -7.92
N GLU A 110 -9.11 -19.06 -7.93
CA GLU A 110 -9.10 -20.43 -8.47
C GLU A 110 -9.97 -21.39 -7.65
N GLU A 111 -9.99 -21.26 -6.31
CA GLU A 111 -10.91 -22.02 -5.47
C GLU A 111 -12.37 -21.72 -5.80
N LYS A 112 -12.72 -20.44 -5.97
CA LYS A 112 -14.08 -20.04 -6.38
C LYS A 112 -14.43 -20.54 -7.77
N ARG A 113 -13.49 -20.49 -8.72
CA ARG A 113 -13.68 -21.07 -10.05
C ARG A 113 -13.97 -22.56 -9.96
N ALA A 114 -13.17 -23.33 -9.22
CA ALA A 114 -13.36 -24.77 -9.06
C ALA A 114 -14.74 -25.10 -8.47
N SER A 115 -15.14 -24.39 -7.41
CA SER A 115 -16.45 -24.55 -6.77
C SER A 115 -17.62 -24.24 -7.73
N LEU A 116 -17.53 -23.17 -8.52
CA LEU A 116 -18.58 -22.82 -9.49
C LEU A 116 -18.69 -23.84 -10.62
N LEU A 117 -17.55 -24.36 -11.12
CA LEU A 117 -17.54 -25.39 -12.15
C LEU A 117 -18.14 -26.70 -11.61
N GLN A 118 -17.80 -27.07 -10.38
CA GLN A 118 -18.37 -28.26 -9.72
C GLN A 118 -19.89 -28.14 -9.59
N ALA A 119 -20.42 -26.97 -9.19
CA ALA A 119 -21.86 -26.78 -9.10
C ALA A 119 -22.59 -26.93 -10.46
N ILE A 120 -21.95 -26.49 -11.55
CA ILE A 120 -22.48 -26.70 -12.91
C ILE A 120 -22.46 -28.18 -13.27
N GLU A 121 -21.38 -28.88 -12.98
CA GLU A 121 -21.23 -30.31 -13.23
C GLU A 121 -22.26 -31.14 -12.47
N GLU A 122 -22.46 -30.88 -11.18
CA GLU A 122 -23.47 -31.55 -10.35
C GLU A 122 -24.88 -31.31 -10.92
N CYS A 123 -25.20 -30.07 -11.30
CA CYS A 123 -26.47 -29.76 -11.94
C CYS A 123 -26.64 -30.49 -13.29
N GLN A 124 -25.58 -30.60 -14.07
CA GLN A 124 -25.58 -31.34 -15.32
C GLN A 124 -25.83 -32.84 -15.09
N GLN A 125 -25.10 -33.44 -14.15
CA GLN A 125 -25.23 -34.86 -13.81
C GLN A 125 -26.65 -35.18 -13.33
N GLU A 126 -27.23 -34.35 -12.46
CA GLU A 126 -28.60 -34.53 -11.97
C GLU A 126 -29.61 -34.50 -13.13
N ARG A 127 -29.49 -33.52 -14.04
CA ARG A 127 -30.38 -33.40 -15.21
C ARG A 127 -30.24 -34.59 -16.15
N LEU A 128 -29.01 -35.01 -16.43
CA LEU A 128 -28.74 -36.18 -17.27
C LEU A 128 -29.31 -37.45 -16.64
N ALA A 129 -29.18 -37.64 -15.32
CA ALA A 129 -29.75 -38.77 -14.61
C ALA A 129 -31.27 -38.80 -14.74
N ARG A 130 -31.94 -37.65 -14.53
CA ARG A 130 -33.41 -37.53 -14.67
C ARG A 130 -33.88 -37.83 -16.09
N LEU A 131 -33.20 -37.29 -17.11
CA LEU A 131 -33.53 -37.55 -18.51
C LEU A 131 -33.28 -39.01 -18.88
N SER A 132 -32.18 -39.60 -18.41
CA SER A 132 -31.86 -41.01 -18.67
C SER A 132 -32.87 -41.95 -18.03
N ALA A 133 -33.32 -41.66 -16.81
CA ALA A 133 -34.38 -42.41 -16.14
C ALA A 133 -35.70 -42.32 -16.92
N GLN A 134 -36.09 -41.12 -17.36
CA GLN A 134 -37.28 -40.93 -18.19
C GLN A 134 -37.18 -41.69 -19.52
N ILE A 135 -36.02 -41.68 -20.18
CA ILE A 135 -35.79 -42.46 -21.40
C ILE A 135 -35.97 -43.95 -21.13
N GLN A 136 -35.42 -44.46 -20.02
CA GLN A 136 -35.53 -45.87 -19.68
C GLN A 136 -36.98 -46.28 -19.37
N GLU A 137 -37.72 -45.45 -18.65
CA GLU A 137 -39.15 -45.64 -18.40
C GLU A 137 -39.95 -45.73 -19.72
N HIS A 138 -39.73 -44.80 -20.65
CA HIS A 138 -40.39 -44.83 -21.95
C HIS A 138 -39.99 -46.03 -22.81
N ARG A 139 -38.73 -46.50 -22.73
CA ARG A 139 -38.29 -47.74 -23.39
C ARG A 139 -39.01 -48.96 -22.82
N SER A 140 -39.09 -49.06 -21.49
CA SER A 140 -39.83 -50.16 -20.84
C SER A 140 -41.33 -50.16 -21.20
N LEU A 141 -41.94 -48.99 -21.41
CA LEU A 141 -43.31 -48.89 -21.91
C LEU A 141 -43.46 -49.43 -23.35
N LEU A 142 -42.47 -49.22 -24.22
CA LEU A 142 -42.44 -49.78 -25.57
C LEU A 142 -42.28 -51.31 -25.55
N ASP A 143 -41.37 -51.82 -24.73
CA ASP A 143 -41.12 -53.25 -24.60
C ASP A 143 -42.30 -54.00 -23.94
N GLY A 144 -43.04 -53.31 -23.06
CA GLY A 144 -44.25 -53.81 -22.40
C GLY A 144 -45.53 -53.78 -23.26
N SER A 145 -45.44 -53.67 -24.59
CA SER A 145 -46.58 -53.53 -25.52
C SER A 145 -47.55 -54.72 -25.63
N GLY A 146 -47.54 -55.62 -24.64
CA GLY A 146 -48.58 -56.65 -24.44
C GLY A 146 -50.00 -56.07 -24.36
N LEU A 147 -50.16 -54.75 -24.19
CA LEU A 147 -51.44 -54.05 -24.35
C LEU A 147 -52.01 -54.20 -25.77
N VAL A 148 -51.17 -54.15 -26.81
CA VAL A 148 -51.61 -54.33 -28.20
C VAL A 148 -52.04 -55.78 -28.43
N GLY A 149 -51.24 -56.75 -27.97
CA GLY A 149 -51.61 -58.16 -28.05
C GLY A 149 -52.89 -58.48 -27.27
N TYR A 150 -53.00 -57.98 -26.03
CA TYR A 150 -54.21 -58.11 -25.23
C TYR A 150 -55.43 -57.45 -25.89
N ALA A 151 -55.26 -56.28 -26.50
CA ALA A 151 -56.32 -55.63 -27.25
C ALA A 151 -56.79 -56.50 -28.43
N GLN A 152 -55.85 -57.09 -29.17
CA GLN A 152 -56.16 -58.01 -30.26
C GLN A 152 -56.90 -59.28 -29.79
N GLU A 153 -56.53 -59.84 -28.64
CA GLU A 153 -57.24 -61.00 -28.07
C GLU A 153 -58.65 -60.65 -27.56
N VAL A 154 -58.81 -59.51 -26.86
CA VAL A 154 -60.14 -59.06 -26.42
C VAL A 154 -61.07 -58.84 -27.61
N LEU A 155 -60.57 -58.37 -28.75
CA LEU A 155 -61.35 -58.19 -29.98
C LEU A 155 -61.82 -59.51 -30.63
N LYS A 156 -61.24 -60.66 -30.26
CA LYS A 156 -61.67 -61.98 -30.74
C LYS A 156 -62.76 -62.63 -29.87
N GLU A 157 -63.06 -62.05 -28.71
CA GLU A 157 -64.08 -62.59 -27.80
C GLU A 157 -65.48 -62.50 -28.44
N THR A 158 -66.23 -63.60 -28.36
CA THR A 158 -67.55 -63.75 -28.98
C THR A 158 -68.68 -63.74 -27.97
N ASP A 159 -68.41 -64.05 -26.70
CA ASP A 159 -69.38 -63.92 -25.61
C ASP A 159 -69.59 -62.44 -25.24
N GLN A 160 -70.82 -61.95 -25.45
CA GLN A 160 -71.13 -60.53 -25.30
C GLN A 160 -70.90 -59.99 -23.87
N PRO A 161 -71.33 -60.67 -22.80
CA PRO A 161 -71.02 -60.26 -21.42
C PRO A 161 -69.51 -60.22 -21.11
N CYS A 162 -68.76 -61.27 -21.49
CA CYS A 162 -67.31 -61.33 -21.28
C CYS A 162 -66.57 -60.24 -22.05
N PHE A 163 -66.96 -59.99 -23.31
CA PHE A 163 -66.39 -58.93 -24.14
C PHE A 163 -66.55 -57.56 -23.49
N VAL A 164 -67.77 -57.19 -23.07
CA VAL A 164 -68.04 -55.87 -22.47
C VAL A 164 -67.20 -55.66 -21.20
N GLN A 165 -67.06 -56.69 -20.37
CA GLN A 165 -66.23 -56.62 -19.16
C GLN A 165 -64.74 -56.42 -19.47
N ALA A 166 -64.19 -57.16 -20.42
CA ALA A 166 -62.78 -57.05 -20.83
C ALA A 166 -62.49 -55.74 -21.59
N ALA A 167 -63.37 -55.35 -22.51
CA ALA A 167 -63.26 -54.14 -23.31
C ALA A 167 -63.27 -52.87 -22.45
N LYS A 168 -64.09 -52.81 -21.39
CA LYS A 168 -64.11 -51.67 -20.46
C LYS A 168 -62.78 -51.51 -19.71
N GLN A 169 -62.18 -52.62 -19.27
CA GLN A 169 -60.87 -52.59 -18.61
C GLN A 169 -59.75 -52.19 -19.57
N LEU A 170 -59.78 -52.72 -20.80
CA LEU A 170 -58.85 -52.36 -21.86
C LEU A 170 -58.96 -50.87 -22.22
N HIS A 171 -60.18 -50.35 -22.40
CA HIS A 171 -60.43 -48.94 -22.70
C HIS A 171 -59.82 -48.02 -21.65
N ASN A 172 -60.01 -48.32 -20.35
CA ASN A 172 -59.39 -47.54 -19.27
C ASN A 172 -57.85 -47.62 -19.27
N ARG A 173 -57.26 -48.72 -19.73
CA ARG A 173 -55.80 -48.84 -19.89
C ARG A 173 -55.29 -48.01 -21.07
N ILE A 174 -55.98 -48.07 -22.21
CA ILE A 174 -55.66 -47.27 -23.40
C ILE A 174 -55.79 -45.78 -23.09
N ALA A 175 -56.90 -45.34 -22.48
CA ALA A 175 -57.13 -43.94 -22.13
C ALA A 175 -56.00 -43.37 -21.27
N ARG A 176 -55.55 -44.10 -20.24
CA ARG A 176 -54.41 -43.71 -19.40
C ARG A 176 -53.09 -43.63 -20.17
N ALA A 177 -52.82 -44.57 -21.07
CA ALA A 177 -51.63 -44.53 -21.91
C ALA A 177 -51.66 -43.34 -22.90
N THR A 178 -52.83 -43.04 -23.48
CA THR A 178 -53.02 -41.88 -24.37
C THR A 178 -52.83 -40.55 -23.64
N GLU A 179 -53.38 -40.42 -22.42
CA GLU A 179 -53.20 -39.23 -21.59
C GLU A 179 -51.72 -39.00 -21.22
N ALA A 180 -50.99 -40.07 -20.88
CA ALA A 180 -49.55 -40.00 -20.60
C ALA A 180 -48.73 -39.53 -21.82
N LEU A 181 -49.13 -39.90 -23.03
CA LEU A 181 -48.48 -39.42 -24.27
C LEU A 181 -48.78 -37.95 -24.55
N GLN A 182 -50.03 -37.51 -24.32
CA GLN A 182 -50.45 -36.13 -24.57
C GLN A 182 -49.82 -35.13 -23.61
N THR A 183 -49.48 -35.55 -22.40
CA THR A 183 -48.95 -34.71 -21.33
C THR A 183 -47.41 -34.75 -21.22
N PHE A 184 -46.74 -35.39 -22.18
CA PHE A 184 -45.28 -35.54 -22.17
C PHE A 184 -44.55 -34.20 -22.04
N ARG A 185 -43.63 -34.12 -21.08
CA ARG A 185 -42.64 -33.05 -20.95
C ARG A 185 -41.30 -33.64 -20.54
N PRO A 186 -40.18 -33.10 -21.05
CA PRO A 186 -38.85 -33.49 -20.57
C PRO A 186 -38.73 -33.28 -19.06
N ALA A 187 -38.17 -34.27 -18.37
CA ALA A 187 -37.97 -34.23 -16.93
C ALA A 187 -37.00 -33.12 -16.49
N ALA A 188 -36.14 -32.64 -17.40
CA ALA A 188 -35.24 -31.53 -17.12
C ALA A 188 -35.02 -30.63 -18.36
N SER A 189 -34.65 -29.38 -18.12
CA SER A 189 -34.25 -28.43 -19.16
C SER A 189 -32.80 -28.67 -19.61
N SER A 190 -32.55 -28.54 -20.91
CA SER A 190 -31.20 -28.59 -21.50
C SER A 190 -30.40 -27.29 -21.32
N SER A 191 -31.02 -26.22 -20.84
CA SER A 191 -30.41 -24.89 -20.79
C SER A 191 -29.76 -24.55 -19.44
N PHE A 192 -28.54 -24.00 -19.50
CA PHE A 192 -27.78 -23.47 -18.35
C PHE A 192 -27.85 -21.94 -18.24
N ARG A 193 -28.86 -21.29 -18.82
CA ARG A 193 -29.02 -19.81 -18.79
C ARG A 193 -29.06 -19.18 -17.39
N HIS A 194 -29.32 -19.98 -16.36
CA HIS A 194 -29.36 -19.58 -14.95
C HIS A 194 -27.97 -19.67 -14.26
N CYS A 195 -26.97 -20.28 -14.91
CA CYS A 195 -25.58 -20.34 -14.44
C CYS A 195 -24.77 -19.19 -15.06
N GLN A 196 -25.14 -17.94 -14.74
CA GLN A 196 -24.39 -16.75 -15.15
C GLN A 196 -23.58 -16.22 -13.98
N LEU A 197 -22.32 -15.88 -14.26
CA LEU A 197 -21.42 -15.26 -13.29
C LEU A 197 -21.19 -13.80 -13.70
N ASP A 198 -21.55 -12.86 -12.83
CA ASP A 198 -21.18 -11.46 -12.94
C ASP A 198 -19.92 -11.21 -12.10
N VAL A 199 -18.90 -10.61 -12.71
CA VAL A 199 -17.61 -10.30 -12.08
C VAL A 199 -17.29 -8.79 -12.11
N GLY A 200 -18.26 -7.94 -12.46
CA GLY A 200 -18.02 -6.51 -12.65
C GLY A 200 -17.56 -5.79 -11.38
N ARG A 201 -18.14 -6.14 -10.23
CA ARG A 201 -17.76 -5.55 -8.93
C ARG A 201 -16.34 -5.97 -8.53
N GLU A 202 -16.03 -7.24 -8.67
CA GLU A 202 -14.75 -7.84 -8.29
C GLU A 202 -13.63 -7.29 -9.18
N MET A 203 -13.89 -7.14 -10.48
CA MET A 203 -12.95 -6.52 -11.40
C MET A 203 -12.65 -5.08 -10.99
N LYS A 204 -13.66 -4.30 -10.61
CA LYS A 204 -13.46 -2.94 -10.11
C LYS A 204 -12.58 -2.92 -8.85
N LEU A 205 -12.86 -3.79 -7.88
CA LEU A 205 -12.06 -3.89 -6.66
C LEU A 205 -10.59 -4.27 -6.96
N LEU A 206 -10.36 -5.18 -7.90
CA LEU A 206 -9.01 -5.58 -8.32
C LEU A 206 -8.27 -4.44 -9.03
N THR A 207 -8.95 -3.65 -9.87
CA THR A 207 -8.35 -2.48 -10.52
C THR A 207 -8.03 -1.33 -9.56
N GLU A 208 -8.71 -1.27 -8.41
CA GLU A 208 -8.53 -0.24 -7.38
C GLU A 208 -7.49 -0.62 -6.31
N LEU A 209 -6.80 -1.77 -6.46
CA LEU A 209 -5.72 -2.18 -5.55
C LEU A 209 -4.57 -1.17 -5.58
N ASN A 210 -4.22 -0.63 -4.41
CA ASN A 210 -3.20 0.39 -4.24
C ASN A 210 -2.43 0.17 -2.93
N PHE A 211 -1.21 0.72 -2.84
CA PHE A 211 -0.49 0.78 -1.58
C PHE A 211 -1.25 1.60 -0.54
N LEU A 212 -1.22 1.12 0.71
CA LEU A 212 -1.76 1.86 1.84
C LEU A 212 -1.02 3.20 1.96
N ARG A 213 -1.78 4.28 2.01
CA ARG A 213 -1.25 5.62 2.28
C ARG A 213 -1.52 5.94 3.74
N VAL A 214 -0.46 6.28 4.47
CA VAL A 214 -0.58 6.71 5.87
C VAL A 214 -1.18 8.12 5.87
N PRO A 215 -2.29 8.37 6.60
CA PRO A 215 -2.81 9.71 6.80
C PRO A 215 -1.75 10.61 7.42
N GLU A 216 -1.61 11.83 6.90
CA GLU A 216 -0.77 12.84 7.51
C GLU A 216 -1.31 13.25 8.88
N ALA A 217 -0.45 13.82 9.71
CA ALA A 217 -0.84 14.29 11.04
C ALA A 217 -1.99 15.30 10.93
N PRO A 218 -3.13 15.08 11.61
CA PRO A 218 -4.24 16.02 11.61
C PRO A 218 -3.83 17.32 12.31
N VAL A 219 -4.38 18.43 11.84
CA VAL A 219 -4.13 19.77 12.41
C VAL A 219 -5.39 20.25 13.13
N ILE A 220 -5.25 20.68 14.39
CA ILE A 220 -6.34 21.25 15.16
C ILE A 220 -6.87 22.51 14.45
N ASP A 221 -8.17 22.53 14.21
CA ASP A 221 -8.89 23.66 13.63
C ASP A 221 -9.28 24.61 14.76
N THR A 222 -8.46 25.64 14.97
CA THR A 222 -8.65 26.63 16.03
C THR A 222 -9.86 27.53 15.81
N GLN A 223 -10.40 27.61 14.59
CA GLN A 223 -11.60 28.41 14.29
C GLN A 223 -12.88 27.67 14.66
N ARG A 224 -12.84 26.34 14.63
CA ARG A 224 -13.98 25.46 14.94
C ARG A 224 -13.88 24.80 16.31
N THR A 225 -12.73 24.93 16.97
CA THR A 225 -12.49 24.47 18.34
C THR A 225 -12.92 25.55 19.32
N PHE A 226 -13.72 25.19 20.33
CA PHE A 226 -14.15 26.12 21.38
C PHE A 226 -14.16 25.43 22.75
N ALA A 227 -13.89 26.23 23.78
CA ALA A 227 -13.81 25.78 25.17
C ALA A 227 -14.65 26.71 26.05
N TYR A 228 -15.76 26.18 26.58
CA TYR A 228 -16.62 26.85 27.55
C TYR A 228 -16.79 25.96 28.79
N ASP A 229 -18.00 25.45 29.03
CA ASP A 229 -18.32 24.38 29.98
C ASP A 229 -17.86 23.01 29.48
N GLN A 230 -17.62 22.87 28.18
CA GLN A 230 -17.08 21.69 27.50
C GLN A 230 -16.03 22.14 26.47
N ILE A 231 -15.07 21.26 26.15
CA ILE A 231 -14.12 21.51 25.06
C ILE A 231 -14.61 20.75 23.83
N PHE A 232 -15.07 21.48 22.82
CA PHE A 232 -15.35 20.92 21.51
C PHE A 232 -14.11 21.07 20.63
N LEU A 233 -13.40 19.97 20.42
CA LEU A 233 -12.18 19.92 19.64
C LEU A 233 -12.50 19.56 18.20
N CYS A 234 -12.06 20.38 17.24
CA CYS A 234 -12.11 20.09 15.81
C CYS A 234 -10.70 20.00 15.24
N TRP A 235 -10.51 19.14 14.25
CA TRP A 235 -9.28 19.07 13.46
C TRP A 235 -9.61 18.88 11.99
N ARG A 236 -8.59 18.94 11.16
CA ARG A 236 -8.68 18.72 9.72
C ARG A 236 -7.42 18.01 9.23
N LEU A 237 -7.58 17.13 8.26
CA LEU A 237 -6.45 16.54 7.56
C LEU A 237 -5.94 17.50 6.48
N PRO A 238 -4.63 17.47 6.16
CA PRO A 238 -4.10 18.16 4.99
C PRO A 238 -4.87 17.77 3.71
N PRO A 239 -5.06 18.69 2.73
CA PRO A 239 -5.91 18.45 1.56
C PRO A 239 -5.53 17.23 0.70
N HIS A 240 -4.29 16.77 0.77
CA HIS A 240 -3.77 15.63 0.00
C HIS A 240 -3.63 14.34 0.83
N SER A 241 -3.94 14.41 2.13
CA SER A 241 -3.88 13.26 3.01
C SER A 241 -5.05 12.31 2.72
N PRO A 242 -4.83 10.98 2.70
CA PRO A 242 -5.93 10.03 2.72
C PRO A 242 -6.75 10.19 4.00
N PRO A 243 -8.04 9.80 3.99
CA PRO A 243 -8.87 9.83 5.19
C PRO A 243 -8.34 8.85 6.24
N ALA A 244 -8.32 9.28 7.51
CA ALA A 244 -8.04 8.39 8.62
C ALA A 244 -9.30 7.60 9.00
N TRP A 245 -9.12 6.33 9.35
CA TRP A 245 -10.21 5.47 9.83
C TRP A 245 -10.70 5.90 11.23
N HIS A 246 -9.77 6.25 12.10
CA HIS A 246 -10.03 6.74 13.45
C HIS A 246 -8.93 7.71 13.90
N TYR A 247 -9.25 8.50 14.92
CA TYR A 247 -8.31 9.36 15.62
C TYR A 247 -8.23 9.00 17.09
N THR A 248 -7.11 9.34 17.70
CA THR A 248 -6.93 9.29 19.15
C THR A 248 -6.71 10.71 19.61
N VAL A 249 -7.52 11.17 20.56
CA VAL A 249 -7.40 12.51 21.15
C VAL A 249 -6.79 12.37 22.52
N GLU A 250 -5.65 13.03 22.73
CA GLU A 250 -5.01 13.10 24.04
C GLU A 250 -5.06 14.52 24.59
N PHE A 251 -5.45 14.65 25.85
CA PHE A 251 -5.51 15.94 26.53
C PHE A 251 -4.97 15.88 27.95
N ARG A 252 -4.40 17.00 28.41
CA ARG A 252 -3.95 17.16 29.79
C ARG A 252 -4.06 18.61 30.25
N ARG A 253 -4.19 18.77 31.56
CA ARG A 253 -4.11 20.07 32.25
C ARG A 253 -2.67 20.53 32.44
N THR A 254 -2.43 21.84 32.36
CA THR A 254 -1.12 22.47 32.55
C THR A 254 -0.99 23.24 33.86
N ASP A 255 -2.10 23.48 34.54
CA ASP A 255 -2.20 24.25 35.78
C ASP A 255 -1.94 23.42 37.04
N VAL A 256 -1.66 22.12 36.91
CA VAL A 256 -1.31 21.26 38.05
C VAL A 256 0.18 21.45 38.37
N PRO A 257 0.56 21.87 39.60
CA PRO A 257 1.97 21.96 39.99
C PRO A 257 2.62 20.59 39.84
N ALA A 258 3.84 20.57 39.30
CA ALA A 258 4.59 19.35 39.01
C ALA A 258 4.70 18.46 40.26
N GLN A 259 3.84 17.44 40.36
CA GLN A 259 4.04 16.35 41.29
C GLN A 259 5.23 15.52 40.82
N PRO A 260 5.99 14.88 41.73
CA PRO A 260 7.07 13.98 41.34
C PRO A 260 6.49 12.72 40.69
N GLY A 261 6.27 12.76 39.37
CA GLY A 261 5.76 11.66 38.56
C GLY A 261 5.42 12.11 37.12
N PRO A 262 5.39 11.18 36.15
CA PRO A 262 5.05 11.51 34.77
C PRO A 262 3.61 12.01 34.68
N THR A 263 3.41 13.22 34.14
CA THR A 263 2.10 13.83 33.95
C THR A 263 1.24 12.98 33.02
N ARG A 264 0.13 12.41 33.52
CA ARG A 264 -0.70 11.45 32.77
C ARG A 264 -1.61 12.15 31.76
N TRP A 265 -1.47 11.78 30.50
CA TRP A 265 -2.42 12.16 29.45
C TRP A 265 -3.74 11.42 29.62
N GLN A 266 -4.86 12.12 29.48
CA GLN A 266 -6.16 11.50 29.29
C GLN A 266 -6.32 11.20 27.79
N ARG A 267 -6.88 10.04 27.46
CA ARG A 267 -6.98 9.55 26.09
C ARG A 267 -8.41 9.15 25.76
N ARG A 268 -8.89 9.59 24.60
CA ARG A 268 -10.07 9.03 23.92
C ARG A 268 -9.63 8.36 22.64
N GLU A 269 -9.87 7.06 22.54
CA GLU A 269 -9.53 6.24 21.36
C GLU A 269 -10.74 6.12 20.43
N GLU A 270 -10.46 5.68 19.20
CA GLU A 270 -11.48 5.37 18.17
C GLU A 270 -12.43 6.52 17.81
N VAL A 271 -11.99 7.78 17.93
CA VAL A 271 -12.82 8.91 17.54
C VAL A 271 -13.02 8.91 16.02
N ARG A 272 -14.26 8.72 15.58
CA ARG A 272 -14.65 8.76 14.16
C ARG A 272 -15.10 10.17 13.78
N GLY A 273 -14.69 10.61 12.60
CA GLY A 273 -14.92 11.99 12.13
C GLY A 273 -13.80 12.95 12.56
N THR A 274 -14.04 14.25 12.41
CA THR A 274 -13.00 15.28 12.58
C THR A 274 -13.24 16.18 13.80
N SER A 275 -13.96 15.66 14.80
CA SER A 275 -14.26 16.38 16.03
C SER A 275 -14.47 15.45 17.21
N ALA A 276 -14.14 15.92 18.42
CA ALA A 276 -14.42 15.26 19.68
C ALA A 276 -14.97 16.25 20.70
N LEU A 277 -15.90 15.79 21.52
CA LEU A 277 -16.31 16.51 22.73
C LEU A 277 -15.53 15.97 23.93
N LEU A 278 -14.90 16.87 24.69
CA LEU A 278 -14.29 16.56 25.98
C LEU A 278 -15.23 17.10 27.06
N GLU A 279 -15.84 16.18 27.80
CA GLU A 279 -16.81 16.49 28.85
C GLU A 279 -16.11 16.79 30.18
N ASN A 280 -16.70 17.71 30.96
CA ASN A 280 -16.22 18.14 32.28
C ASN A 280 -14.79 18.72 32.33
N PRO A 281 -14.40 19.66 31.44
CA PRO A 281 -13.19 20.46 31.66
C PRO A 281 -13.34 21.33 32.93
N ASP A 282 -12.27 21.42 33.70
CA ASP A 282 -12.17 22.33 34.83
C ASP A 282 -12.14 23.78 34.32
N THR A 283 -13.13 24.57 34.75
CA THR A 283 -13.31 25.94 34.29
C THR A 283 -12.14 26.81 34.76
N GLY A 284 -11.47 27.50 33.84
CA GLY A 284 -10.30 28.35 34.13
C GLY A 284 -8.94 27.64 34.05
N SER A 285 -8.91 26.34 33.74
CA SER A 285 -7.67 25.58 33.51
C SER A 285 -7.19 25.66 32.05
N VAL A 286 -5.87 25.58 31.84
CA VAL A 286 -5.27 25.54 30.51
C VAL A 286 -4.93 24.10 30.13
N TYR A 287 -5.38 23.67 28.95
CA TYR A 287 -5.22 22.30 28.45
C TYR A 287 -4.23 22.24 27.27
N VAL A 288 -3.42 21.18 27.20
CA VAL A 288 -2.69 20.79 25.99
C VAL A 288 -3.46 19.67 25.32
N LEU A 289 -3.58 19.76 23.99
CA LEU A 289 -4.28 18.80 23.13
C LEU A 289 -3.28 18.29 22.09
N ARG A 290 -3.34 17.00 21.76
CA ARG A 290 -2.62 16.41 20.62
C ARG A 290 -3.36 15.22 20.04
#